data_AF-A0A9P0GWG3-F1
#
_entry.id   AF-A0A9P0GWG3-F1
#
_cell.length_a   1.000
_cell.length_b   1.000
_cell.length_c   1.000
_cell.angle_alpha   90.00
_cell.angle_beta   90.00
_cell.angle_gamma   90.00
#
_symmetry.space_group_name_H-M   'P 1'
#
loop_
_entity.id
_entity.type
_entity.pdbx_description
1 polymer ?
#
loop_
_entity_poly.entity_id
_entity_poly.type
_entity_poly.pdbx_seq_one_letter_code
_entity_poly.pdbx_strand_id
1 'polypeptide(L)'
;MSEKINESNLTEKKKMTDQERIELATKLDKELDDFISGLEKKADKWKEGADWHKEMENHPFFMKTLPDGGEVSPLVEGLQQLKYSKEENSPEELAVSYKEDGNFNFKCKNYRMAIISYTEGLSQKPSNPELQAQLLNNRAAAHWELKNFRSCYNDCKAALKASPIYVKAEKRLAQVCFELHLFDECVDLCDKLLKGAVDNKLSSLRLRASKQKNVRDRNLRKEEVKKKKEEIKKATLKKMIEERGIKFFDKSCWELHETVLGQTVQIDGDHLVWPVIILYPEYKTSDVIENFHEKNTFQEQLDVIFEQPPDWDAESKYTPTSIVVHYEDVDGKIHVVNKNSTLGSVLKEPHFRVDGNTPSFIVHAKETEAYKKFLNHYN
;
A
#
# COMPACT_ATOMS: atom_id res chain seq x y z
N MET A 1 67.89 -49.24 -51.42
CA MET A 1 67.68 -48.46 -52.66
C MET A 1 67.64 -47.01 -52.24
N SER A 2 68.77 -46.39 -51.90
CA SER A 2 69.89 -45.99 -52.78
C SER A 2 69.49 -44.88 -53.73
N GLU A 3 69.69 -43.63 -53.32
CA GLU A 3 70.39 -42.66 -54.17
C GLU A 3 71.04 -41.58 -53.30
N LYS A 4 72.29 -41.27 -53.66
CA LYS A 4 73.32 -40.63 -52.86
C LYS A 4 73.15 -39.11 -52.89
N ILE A 5 73.18 -38.50 -51.72
CA ILE A 5 73.46 -37.07 -51.55
C ILE A 5 74.91 -36.84 -51.95
N ASN A 6 75.14 -36.04 -52.99
CA ASN A 6 76.48 -35.58 -53.36
C ASN A 6 76.58 -34.09 -53.05
N GLU A 7 77.06 -33.80 -51.84
CA GLU A 7 77.51 -32.49 -51.41
C GLU A 7 78.69 -32.05 -52.29
N SER A 8 78.44 -31.15 -53.24
CA SER A 8 79.52 -30.44 -53.94
C SER A 8 79.00 -29.15 -54.57
N ASN A 9 79.01 -28.07 -53.78
CA ASN A 9 79.28 -26.67 -54.18
C ASN A 9 78.91 -25.71 -53.05
N LEU A 10 79.65 -25.77 -51.95
CA LEU A 10 79.75 -24.64 -51.02
C LEU A 10 80.82 -23.71 -51.60
N THR A 11 80.37 -22.68 -52.32
CA THR A 11 81.20 -21.63 -52.88
C THR A 11 81.99 -20.93 -51.78
N GLU A 12 83.31 -20.88 -51.95
CA GLU A 12 84.26 -20.17 -51.10
C GLU A 12 83.83 -18.70 -50.91
N LYS A 13 83.35 -18.35 -49.71
CA LYS A 13 83.14 -16.94 -49.33
C LYS A 13 84.49 -16.27 -49.16
N LYS A 14 84.90 -15.44 -50.12
CA LYS A 14 85.99 -14.46 -49.94
C LYS A 14 85.77 -13.69 -48.64
N LYS A 15 86.72 -13.78 -47.70
CA LYS A 15 86.71 -13.00 -46.45
C LYS A 15 86.92 -11.54 -46.80
N MET A 16 85.82 -10.78 -46.85
CA MET A 16 85.79 -9.33 -46.99
C MET A 16 86.65 -8.68 -45.89
N THR A 17 87.51 -7.74 -46.29
CA THR A 17 88.39 -6.99 -45.38
C THR A 17 87.56 -6.04 -44.52
N ASP A 18 88.07 -5.66 -43.34
CA ASP A 18 87.29 -4.85 -42.39
C ASP A 18 86.92 -3.46 -42.97
N GLN A 19 87.74 -2.95 -43.89
CA GLN A 19 87.49 -1.67 -44.57
C GLN A 19 86.33 -1.78 -45.57
N GLU A 20 86.28 -2.85 -46.35
CA GLU A 20 85.15 -3.15 -47.24
C GLU A 20 83.84 -3.41 -46.47
N ARG A 21 83.92 -3.98 -45.25
CA ARG A 21 82.75 -4.16 -44.38
C ARG A 21 82.19 -2.83 -43.88
N ILE A 22 83.07 -1.90 -43.50
CA ILE A 22 82.66 -0.57 -43.04
C ILE A 22 82.03 0.21 -44.20
N GLU A 23 82.63 0.18 -45.39
CA GLU A 23 82.05 0.83 -46.57
C GLU A 23 80.71 0.23 -46.95
N LEU A 24 80.58 -1.10 -46.94
CA LEU A 24 79.31 -1.76 -47.20
C LEU A 24 78.25 -1.42 -46.15
N ALA A 25 78.63 -1.37 -44.87
CA ALA A 25 77.73 -0.98 -43.79
C ALA A 25 77.26 0.47 -43.96
N THR A 26 78.17 1.41 -44.24
CA THR A 26 77.80 2.81 -44.47
C THR A 26 76.92 3.00 -45.71
N LYS A 27 77.13 2.19 -46.75
CA LYS A 27 76.28 2.20 -47.94
C LYS A 27 74.88 1.64 -47.63
N LEU A 28 74.81 0.54 -46.88
CA LEU A 28 73.54 -0.04 -46.43
C LEU A 28 72.78 0.92 -45.52
N ASP A 29 73.45 1.59 -44.59
CA ASP A 29 72.83 2.59 -43.71
C ASP A 29 72.27 3.76 -44.52
N LYS A 30 73.02 4.23 -45.53
CA LYS A 30 72.57 5.33 -46.39
C LYS A 30 71.40 4.93 -47.29
N GLU A 31 71.44 3.73 -47.87
CA GLU A 31 70.32 3.17 -48.65
C GLU A 31 69.08 2.93 -47.77
N LEU A 32 69.28 2.55 -46.49
CA LEU A 32 68.20 2.39 -45.52
C LEU A 32 67.59 3.75 -45.15
N ASP A 33 68.40 4.78 -44.91
CA ASP A 33 67.93 6.14 -44.62
C ASP A 33 67.17 6.75 -45.81
N ASP A 34 67.67 6.53 -47.03
CA ASP A 34 66.99 6.96 -48.26
C ASP A 34 65.66 6.19 -48.47
N PHE A 35 65.61 4.90 -48.11
CA PHE A 35 64.39 4.10 -48.12
C PHE A 35 63.37 4.55 -47.06
N ILE A 36 63.83 4.81 -45.83
CA ILE A 36 62.99 5.30 -44.72
C ILE A 36 62.44 6.69 -45.03
N SER A 37 63.23 7.56 -45.66
CA SER A 37 62.79 8.90 -46.04
C SER A 37 61.86 8.91 -47.26
N GLY A 38 61.96 7.91 -48.16
CA GLY A 38 61.08 7.71 -49.31
C GLY A 38 59.74 7.02 -49.00
N LEU A 39 59.60 6.37 -47.85
CA LEU A 39 58.31 5.87 -47.38
C LEU A 39 57.40 7.07 -47.07
N GLU A 40 56.28 7.19 -47.80
CA GLU A 40 55.22 8.16 -47.48
C GLU A 40 54.92 8.09 -45.98
N LYS A 41 55.13 9.21 -45.27
CA LYS A 41 54.69 9.37 -43.89
C LYS A 41 53.16 9.37 -43.84
N LYS A 42 52.54 8.18 -43.91
CA LYS A 42 51.15 7.94 -43.47
C LYS A 42 51.02 8.01 -41.93
N ALA A 43 51.97 8.65 -41.26
CA ALA A 43 51.92 8.93 -39.82
C ALA A 43 50.94 10.07 -39.51
N ASP A 44 50.60 10.95 -40.46
CA ASP A 44 49.64 12.05 -40.24
C ASP A 44 48.16 11.62 -40.22
N LYS A 45 47.87 10.31 -40.21
CA LYS A 45 46.51 9.77 -40.00
C LYS A 45 46.27 9.15 -38.62
N TRP A 46 47.30 9.05 -37.78
CA TRP A 46 47.13 8.66 -36.39
C TRP A 46 47.43 9.89 -35.54
N LYS A 47 46.41 10.73 -35.33
CA LYS A 47 46.49 11.78 -34.32
C LYS A 47 46.64 11.10 -32.96
N GLU A 48 47.85 11.05 -32.43
CA GLU A 48 48.08 10.87 -30.99
C GLU A 48 47.27 11.95 -30.26
N GLY A 49 46.14 11.55 -29.67
CA GLY A 49 45.17 12.44 -29.04
C GLY A 49 43.76 12.43 -29.65
N ALA A 50 43.50 11.67 -30.72
CA ALA A 50 42.13 11.39 -31.14
C ALA A 50 41.48 10.49 -30.09
N ASP A 51 40.59 11.10 -29.30
CA ASP A 51 39.37 10.62 -28.63
C ASP A 51 38.94 9.14 -28.89
N TRP A 52 39.85 8.16 -28.80
CA TRP A 52 39.59 6.76 -29.13
C TRP A 52 38.49 6.18 -28.24
N HIS A 53 38.43 6.65 -26.98
CA HIS A 53 37.39 6.32 -26.05
C HIS A 53 36.03 6.81 -26.53
N LYS A 54 35.98 8.02 -27.09
CA LYS A 54 34.77 8.61 -27.65
C LYS A 54 34.38 7.95 -28.97
N GLU A 55 35.35 7.57 -29.80
CA GLU A 55 35.11 6.79 -31.03
C GLU A 55 34.61 5.38 -30.72
N MET A 56 35.17 4.72 -29.70
CA MET A 56 34.66 3.43 -29.21
C MET A 56 33.28 3.58 -28.54
N GLU A 57 33.08 4.57 -27.69
CA GLU A 57 31.78 4.85 -27.09
C GLU A 57 30.72 5.16 -28.14
N ASN A 58 31.12 5.69 -29.29
CA ASN A 58 30.28 5.92 -30.47
C ASN A 58 30.35 4.79 -31.50
N HIS A 59 31.00 3.66 -31.20
CA HIS A 59 31.04 2.52 -32.11
C HIS A 59 29.85 1.59 -31.81
N PRO A 60 29.07 1.17 -32.83
CA PRO A 60 27.89 0.31 -32.67
C PRO A 60 28.06 -0.93 -31.77
N PHE A 61 29.28 -1.47 -31.71
CA PHE A 61 29.63 -2.64 -30.89
C PHE A 61 29.89 -2.33 -29.40
N PHE A 62 30.24 -1.09 -29.07
CA PHE A 62 30.69 -0.70 -27.72
C PHE A 62 29.88 0.47 -27.12
N MET A 63 28.95 1.05 -27.89
CA MET A 63 27.95 2.01 -27.42
C MET A 63 27.16 1.45 -26.23
N LYS A 64 27.10 2.22 -25.13
CA LYS A 64 26.28 1.91 -23.95
C LYS A 64 24.88 2.51 -24.03
N THR A 65 24.70 3.52 -24.86
CA THR A 65 23.46 4.27 -25.05
C THR A 65 23.26 4.55 -26.53
N LEU A 66 22.02 4.51 -26.99
CA LEU A 66 21.66 4.96 -28.34
C LEU A 66 21.81 6.49 -28.41
N PRO A 67 22.29 7.06 -29.54
CA PRO A 67 22.31 8.50 -29.75
C PRO A 67 20.89 9.10 -29.69
N ASP A 68 20.72 10.24 -29.03
CA ASP A 68 19.43 10.92 -28.79
C ASP A 68 18.73 11.48 -30.07
N GLY A 69 19.18 11.07 -31.26
CA GLY A 69 18.79 11.61 -32.57
C GLY A 69 17.98 10.68 -33.48
N GLY A 70 17.45 9.55 -32.99
CA GLY A 70 16.46 8.72 -33.70
C GLY A 70 16.96 7.92 -34.92
N GLU A 71 18.07 8.30 -35.54
CA GLU A 71 18.67 7.56 -36.66
C GLU A 71 19.65 6.51 -36.14
N VAL A 72 19.17 5.27 -36.08
CA VAL A 72 19.97 4.09 -35.75
C VAL A 72 20.86 3.77 -36.96
N SER A 73 22.18 3.68 -36.75
CA SER A 73 23.10 3.30 -37.83
C SER A 73 22.68 1.97 -38.48
N PRO A 74 22.78 1.79 -39.81
CA PRO A 74 22.44 0.53 -40.48
C PRO A 74 23.14 -0.70 -39.88
N LEU A 75 24.31 -0.51 -39.28
CA LEU A 75 25.02 -1.58 -38.57
C LEU A 75 24.35 -1.97 -37.25
N VAL A 76 23.84 -1.00 -36.49
CA VAL A 76 23.08 -1.26 -35.25
C VAL A 76 21.74 -1.92 -35.60
N GLU A 77 21.10 -1.50 -36.69
CA GLU A 77 19.87 -2.14 -37.18
C GLU A 77 20.13 -3.59 -37.61
N GLY A 78 21.19 -3.85 -38.36
CA GLY A 78 21.59 -5.23 -38.72
C GLY A 78 21.88 -6.10 -37.50
N LEU A 79 22.56 -5.57 -36.48
CA LEU A 79 22.79 -6.29 -35.22
C LEU A 79 21.49 -6.55 -34.44
N GLN A 80 20.56 -5.59 -34.43
CA GLN A 80 19.24 -5.79 -33.81
C GLN A 80 18.42 -6.85 -34.55
N GLN A 81 18.48 -6.88 -35.88
CA GLN A 81 17.84 -7.91 -36.69
C GLN A 81 18.44 -9.30 -36.37
N LEU A 82 19.77 -9.45 -36.39
CA LEU A 82 20.40 -10.72 -36.02
C LEU A 82 19.99 -11.22 -34.63
N LYS A 83 19.86 -10.31 -33.66
CA LYS A 83 19.57 -10.65 -32.26
C LYS A 83 18.09 -10.91 -31.95
N TYR A 84 17.17 -10.21 -32.63
CA TYR A 84 15.73 -10.22 -32.31
C TYR A 84 14.83 -10.66 -33.47
N SER A 85 15.37 -10.92 -34.66
CA SER A 85 14.58 -11.41 -35.79
C SER A 85 13.98 -12.77 -35.46
N LYS A 86 12.65 -12.85 -35.64
CA LYS A 86 11.87 -14.09 -35.50
C LYS A 86 12.07 -15.06 -36.67
N GLU A 87 12.66 -14.58 -37.77
CA GLU A 87 12.92 -15.40 -38.96
C GLU A 87 14.21 -16.22 -38.80
N GLU A 88 15.18 -15.67 -38.07
CA GLU A 88 16.50 -16.28 -37.90
C GLU A 88 16.67 -17.03 -36.58
N ASN A 89 15.94 -16.64 -35.53
CA ASN A 89 16.09 -17.21 -34.18
C ASN A 89 14.87 -18.03 -33.76
N SER A 90 15.14 -19.15 -33.08
CA SER A 90 14.09 -19.94 -32.41
C SER A 90 13.43 -19.12 -31.29
N PRO A 91 12.13 -19.34 -30.98
CA PRO A 91 11.47 -18.72 -29.82
C PRO A 91 12.22 -18.93 -28.49
N GLU A 92 12.95 -20.05 -28.35
CA GLU A 92 13.77 -20.31 -27.17
C GLU A 92 15.04 -19.45 -27.13
N GLU A 93 15.71 -19.28 -28.27
CA GLU A 93 16.90 -18.44 -28.40
C GLU A 93 16.57 -16.97 -28.16
N LEU A 94 15.43 -16.51 -28.71
CA LEU A 94 14.89 -15.17 -28.43
C LEU A 94 14.61 -14.99 -26.93
N ALA A 95 13.98 -15.97 -26.28
CA ALA A 95 13.72 -15.91 -24.85
C ALA A 95 15.01 -15.86 -24.01
N VAL A 96 16.08 -16.55 -24.44
CA VAL A 96 17.41 -16.47 -23.81
C VAL A 96 18.05 -15.10 -24.02
N SER A 97 17.99 -14.55 -25.23
CA SER A 97 18.48 -13.20 -25.55
C SER A 97 17.82 -12.14 -24.67
N TYR A 98 16.48 -12.16 -24.57
CA TYR A 98 15.73 -11.26 -23.70
C TYR A 98 16.02 -11.49 -22.20
N LYS A 99 16.31 -12.72 -21.78
CA LYS A 99 16.75 -13.02 -20.40
C LYS A 99 18.09 -12.33 -20.11
N GLU A 100 19.03 -12.38 -21.04
CA GLU A 100 20.35 -11.76 -20.89
C GLU A 100 20.25 -10.24 -20.82
N ASP A 101 19.41 -9.64 -21.66
CA ASP A 101 19.12 -8.21 -21.61
C ASP A 101 18.48 -7.79 -20.28
N GLY A 102 17.50 -8.59 -19.81
CA GLY A 102 16.88 -8.37 -18.52
C GLY A 102 17.90 -8.47 -17.37
N ASN A 103 18.82 -9.43 -17.43
CA ASN A 103 19.89 -9.60 -16.44
C ASN A 103 20.87 -8.42 -16.47
N PHE A 104 21.22 -7.91 -17.65
CA PHE A 104 22.06 -6.73 -17.81
C PHE A 104 21.37 -5.50 -17.20
N ASN A 105 20.12 -5.23 -17.58
CA ASN A 105 19.33 -4.13 -17.02
C ASN A 105 19.15 -4.23 -15.51
N PHE A 106 18.97 -5.45 -14.98
CA PHE A 106 18.86 -5.69 -13.54
C PHE A 106 20.17 -5.35 -12.81
N LYS A 107 21.33 -5.73 -13.37
CA LYS A 107 22.65 -5.35 -12.82
C LYS A 107 22.86 -3.84 -12.83
N CYS A 108 22.37 -3.16 -13.86
CA CYS A 108 22.38 -1.70 -13.96
C CYS A 108 21.35 -1.00 -13.07
N LYS A 109 20.59 -1.74 -12.22
CA LYS A 109 19.49 -1.23 -11.38
C LYS A 109 18.34 -0.60 -12.16
N ASN A 110 18.27 -0.82 -13.47
CA ASN A 110 17.19 -0.39 -14.34
C ASN A 110 16.04 -1.41 -14.30
N TYR A 111 15.40 -1.55 -13.14
CA TYR A 111 14.42 -2.61 -12.90
C TYR A 111 13.19 -2.55 -13.81
N ARG A 112 12.76 -1.35 -14.23
CA ARG A 112 11.64 -1.20 -15.18
C ARG A 112 11.98 -1.79 -16.54
N MET A 113 13.16 -1.49 -17.08
CA MET A 113 13.63 -2.06 -18.34
C MET A 113 13.84 -3.57 -18.21
N ALA A 114 14.38 -4.04 -17.08
CA ALA A 114 14.52 -5.47 -16.82
C ALA A 114 13.16 -6.20 -16.87
N ILE A 115 12.10 -5.63 -16.27
CA ILE A 115 10.74 -6.21 -16.31
C ILE A 115 10.22 -6.30 -17.75
N ILE A 116 10.44 -5.26 -18.56
CA ILE A 116 10.04 -5.26 -19.97
C ILE A 116 10.77 -6.38 -20.70
N SER A 117 12.11 -6.44 -20.62
CA SER A 117 12.90 -7.51 -21.25
C SER A 117 12.46 -8.91 -20.83
N TYR A 118 12.23 -9.17 -19.54
CA TYR A 118 11.73 -10.48 -19.10
C TYR A 118 10.32 -10.78 -19.59
N THR A 119 9.47 -9.76 -19.73
CA THR A 119 8.10 -9.92 -20.25
C THR A 119 8.11 -10.24 -21.73
N GLU A 120 8.98 -9.60 -22.52
CA GLU A 120 9.19 -9.93 -23.92
C GLU A 120 9.74 -11.36 -24.08
N GLY A 121 10.67 -11.79 -23.21
CA GLY A 121 11.15 -13.17 -23.18
C GLY A 121 10.04 -14.19 -22.87
N LEU A 122 9.13 -13.87 -21.94
CA LEU A 122 7.97 -14.71 -21.63
C LEU A 122 6.93 -14.73 -22.76
N SER A 123 6.81 -13.64 -23.53
CA SER A 123 5.88 -13.52 -24.65
C SER A 123 6.23 -14.48 -25.80
N GLN A 124 7.51 -14.86 -25.94
CA GLN A 124 7.96 -15.86 -26.92
C GLN A 124 7.49 -17.28 -26.58
N LYS A 125 6.90 -17.50 -25.38
CA LYS A 125 6.38 -18.79 -24.91
C LYS A 125 7.41 -19.92 -25.07
N PRO A 126 8.56 -19.86 -24.38
CA PRO A 126 9.58 -20.90 -24.46
C PRO A 126 8.97 -22.26 -24.07
N SER A 127 9.31 -23.32 -24.82
CA SER A 127 8.82 -24.68 -24.53
C SER A 127 9.44 -25.23 -23.25
N ASN A 128 10.68 -24.83 -22.96
CA ASN A 128 11.41 -25.23 -21.76
C ASN A 128 10.80 -24.61 -20.47
N PRO A 129 10.24 -25.43 -19.55
CA PRO A 129 9.63 -24.95 -18.30
C PRO A 129 10.64 -24.35 -17.32
N GLU A 130 11.90 -24.80 -17.35
CA GLU A 130 12.96 -24.25 -16.49
C GLU A 130 13.34 -22.83 -16.92
N LEU A 131 13.45 -22.58 -18.23
CA LEU A 131 13.68 -21.24 -18.77
C LEU A 131 12.53 -20.29 -18.41
N GLN A 132 11.28 -20.78 -18.53
CA GLN A 132 10.10 -20.03 -18.12
C GLN A 132 10.12 -19.68 -16.62
N ALA A 133 10.44 -20.66 -15.75
CA ALA A 133 10.55 -20.45 -14.32
C ALA A 133 11.66 -19.44 -13.96
N GLN A 134 12.80 -19.49 -14.64
CA GLN A 134 13.91 -18.54 -14.47
C GLN A 134 13.51 -17.11 -14.85
N LEU A 135 12.87 -16.93 -16.02
CA LEU A 135 12.37 -15.63 -16.47
C LEU A 135 11.36 -15.03 -15.48
N LEU A 136 10.38 -15.84 -15.03
CA LEU A 136 9.38 -15.42 -14.04
C LEU A 136 10.03 -15.05 -12.71
N ASN A 137 10.99 -15.83 -12.23
CA ASN A 137 11.70 -15.55 -10.98
C ASN A 137 12.58 -14.30 -11.07
N ASN A 138 13.21 -14.04 -12.22
CA ASN A 138 14.01 -12.83 -12.42
C ASN A 138 13.12 -11.59 -12.55
N ARG A 139 11.96 -11.70 -13.21
CA ARG A 139 10.93 -10.65 -13.24
C ARG A 139 10.36 -10.38 -11.85
N ALA A 140 10.10 -11.42 -11.06
CA ALA A 140 9.71 -11.30 -9.66
C ALA A 140 10.77 -10.54 -8.84
N ALA A 141 12.07 -10.83 -9.04
CA ALA A 141 13.14 -10.09 -8.40
C ALA A 141 13.11 -8.60 -8.77
N ALA A 142 12.88 -8.26 -10.04
CA ALA A 142 12.78 -6.86 -10.45
C ALA A 142 11.53 -6.16 -9.85
N HIS A 143 10.41 -6.88 -9.75
CA HIS A 143 9.22 -6.38 -9.05
C HIS A 143 9.45 -6.18 -7.55
N TRP A 144 10.22 -7.06 -6.92
CA TRP A 144 10.60 -6.93 -5.51
C TRP A 144 11.37 -5.64 -5.25
N GLU A 145 12.39 -5.33 -6.07
CA GLU A 145 13.17 -4.09 -5.94
C GLU A 145 12.31 -2.83 -6.14
N LEU A 146 11.28 -2.91 -7.00
CA LEU A 146 10.30 -1.84 -7.19
C LEU A 146 9.18 -1.80 -6.13
N LYS A 147 9.20 -2.69 -5.13
CA LYS A 147 8.15 -2.87 -4.11
C LYS A 147 6.77 -3.22 -4.68
N ASN A 148 6.73 -3.77 -5.89
CA ASN A 148 5.51 -4.29 -6.51
C ASN A 148 5.21 -5.70 -5.99
N PHE A 149 4.91 -5.81 -4.70
CA PHE A 149 4.79 -7.10 -4.00
C PHE A 149 3.71 -8.02 -4.60
N ARG A 150 2.59 -7.47 -5.07
CA ARG A 150 1.52 -8.29 -5.67
C ARG A 150 1.95 -8.93 -6.99
N SER A 151 2.63 -8.18 -7.85
CA SER A 151 3.18 -8.71 -9.11
C SER A 151 4.28 -9.74 -8.83
N CYS A 152 5.17 -9.45 -7.87
CA CYS A 152 6.19 -10.40 -7.43
C CYS A 152 5.58 -11.72 -6.93
N TYR A 153 4.49 -11.66 -6.18
CA TYR A 153 3.79 -12.85 -5.67
C TYR A 153 3.23 -13.71 -6.81
N ASN A 154 2.56 -13.07 -7.78
CA ASN A 154 1.99 -13.75 -8.92
C ASN A 154 3.07 -14.42 -9.78
N ASP A 155 4.18 -13.73 -10.03
CA ASP A 155 5.31 -14.26 -10.78
C ASP A 155 5.99 -15.42 -10.06
N CYS A 156 6.19 -15.33 -8.74
CA CYS A 156 6.71 -16.45 -7.96
C CYS A 156 5.77 -17.67 -8.01
N LYS A 157 4.45 -17.48 -7.88
CA LYS A 157 3.47 -18.57 -8.02
C LYS A 157 3.47 -19.18 -9.42
N ALA A 158 3.57 -18.36 -10.46
CA ALA A 158 3.68 -18.83 -11.83
C ALA A 158 4.98 -19.61 -12.06
N ALA A 159 6.11 -19.16 -11.49
CA ALA A 159 7.39 -19.85 -11.57
C ALA A 159 7.32 -21.25 -10.92
N LEU A 160 6.68 -21.37 -9.75
CA LEU A 160 6.48 -22.65 -9.07
C LEU A 160 5.46 -23.56 -9.79
N LYS A 161 4.56 -23.00 -10.57
CA LYS A 161 3.67 -23.79 -11.45
C LYS A 161 4.44 -24.39 -12.62
N ALA A 162 5.41 -23.66 -13.18
CA ALA A 162 6.26 -24.14 -14.28
C ALA A 162 7.32 -25.13 -13.79
N SER A 163 8.02 -24.81 -12.69
CA SER A 163 9.01 -25.67 -12.05
C SER A 163 8.72 -25.78 -10.55
N PRO A 164 8.05 -26.87 -10.10
CA PRO A 164 7.67 -27.04 -8.70
C PRO A 164 8.85 -27.09 -7.73
N ILE A 165 10.02 -27.55 -8.20
CA ILE A 165 11.23 -27.66 -7.38
C ILE A 165 12.14 -26.48 -7.70
N TYR A 166 11.75 -25.28 -7.26
CA TYR A 166 12.54 -24.07 -7.46
C TYR A 166 12.71 -23.24 -6.18
N VAL A 167 13.71 -23.65 -5.38
CA VAL A 167 13.99 -23.09 -4.04
C VAL A 167 14.16 -21.57 -4.04
N LYS A 168 14.74 -20.97 -5.09
CA LYS A 168 14.90 -19.50 -5.18
C LYS A 168 13.55 -18.79 -5.26
N ALA A 169 12.61 -19.31 -6.06
CA ALA A 169 11.27 -18.77 -6.17
C ALA A 169 10.45 -19.01 -4.90
N GLU A 170 10.58 -20.17 -4.25
CA GLU A 170 9.92 -20.45 -2.96
C GLU A 170 10.38 -19.50 -1.85
N LYS A 171 11.70 -19.27 -1.73
CA LYS A 171 12.25 -18.33 -0.75
C LYS A 171 11.74 -16.90 -0.98
N ARG A 172 11.71 -16.45 -2.24
CA ARG A 172 11.17 -15.14 -2.59
C ARG A 172 9.66 -15.07 -2.33
N LEU A 173 8.91 -16.13 -2.64
CA LEU A 173 7.48 -16.20 -2.35
C LEU A 173 7.22 -16.04 -0.85
N ALA A 174 7.96 -16.74 0.01
CA ALA A 174 7.83 -16.59 1.46
C ALA A 174 8.08 -15.14 1.92
N GLN A 175 9.10 -14.48 1.39
CA GLN A 175 9.38 -13.07 1.68
C GLN A 175 8.23 -12.15 1.25
N VAL A 176 7.69 -12.36 0.06
CA VAL A 176 6.58 -11.56 -0.47
C VAL A 176 5.28 -11.82 0.30
N CYS A 177 5.00 -13.06 0.70
CA CYS A 177 3.85 -13.39 1.54
C CYS A 177 3.89 -12.61 2.86
N PHE A 178 5.08 -12.45 3.45
CA PHE A 178 5.26 -11.64 4.64
C PHE A 178 4.91 -10.17 4.40
N GLU A 179 5.42 -9.56 3.32
CA GLU A 179 5.13 -8.17 2.95
C GLU A 179 3.65 -7.93 2.58
N LEU A 180 2.97 -8.93 2.00
CA LEU A 180 1.54 -8.88 1.69
C LEU A 180 0.63 -9.22 2.88
N HIS A 181 1.18 -9.40 4.08
CA HIS A 181 0.46 -9.81 5.29
C HIS A 181 -0.28 -11.17 5.16
N LEU A 182 0.15 -12.00 4.21
CA LEU A 182 -0.30 -13.39 4.03
C LEU A 182 0.52 -14.31 4.94
N PHE A 183 0.38 -14.11 6.26
CA PHE A 183 1.22 -14.77 7.26
C PHE A 183 1.03 -16.30 7.31
N ASP A 184 -0.18 -16.79 7.05
CA ASP A 184 -0.48 -18.22 6.99
C ASP A 184 0.33 -18.91 5.89
N GLU A 185 0.19 -18.43 4.65
CA GLU A 185 0.96 -18.93 3.51
C GLU A 185 2.48 -18.78 3.75
N CYS A 186 2.91 -17.68 4.36
CA CYS A 186 4.33 -17.47 4.68
C CYS A 186 4.87 -18.54 5.64
N VAL A 187 4.16 -18.83 6.73
CA VAL A 187 4.59 -19.83 7.72
C VAL A 187 4.64 -21.22 7.09
N ASP A 188 3.61 -21.60 6.33
CA ASP A 188 3.54 -22.90 5.67
C ASP A 188 4.68 -23.09 4.66
N LEU A 189 5.01 -22.06 3.89
CA LEU A 189 6.14 -22.08 2.95
C LEU A 189 7.48 -22.17 3.69
N CYS A 190 7.65 -21.42 4.78
CA CYS A 190 8.86 -21.51 5.60
C CYS A 190 9.02 -22.91 6.21
N ASP A 191 7.94 -23.52 6.69
CA ASP A 191 7.93 -24.86 7.26
C ASP A 191 8.27 -25.95 6.23
N LYS A 192 7.78 -25.80 4.99
CA LYS A 192 8.17 -26.69 3.88
C LYS A 192 9.66 -26.57 3.55
N LEU A 193 10.16 -25.34 3.43
CA LEU A 193 11.55 -25.05 3.08
C LEU A 193 12.54 -25.48 4.18
N LEU A 194 12.19 -25.29 5.46
CA LEU A 194 13.03 -25.67 6.60
C LEU A 194 13.17 -27.19 6.78
N LYS A 195 12.23 -27.99 6.27
CA LYS A 195 12.36 -29.46 6.23
C LYS A 195 13.48 -29.91 5.29
N GLY A 196 13.74 -29.16 4.22
CA GLY A 196 14.75 -29.49 3.22
C GLY A 196 16.15 -28.95 3.51
N ALA A 197 16.26 -27.81 4.20
CA ALA A 197 17.54 -27.22 4.58
C ALA A 197 17.41 -26.27 5.79
N VAL A 198 18.43 -26.27 6.65
CA VAL A 198 18.50 -25.34 7.78
C VAL A 198 18.97 -23.96 7.28
N ASP A 199 18.08 -22.97 7.30
CA ASP A 199 18.39 -21.59 6.93
C ASP A 199 17.97 -20.63 8.06
N ASN A 200 18.94 -19.96 8.68
CA ASN A 200 18.72 -19.02 9.78
C ASN A 200 17.84 -17.83 9.37
N LYS A 201 17.97 -17.34 8.13
CA LYS A 201 17.17 -16.20 7.64
C LYS A 201 15.71 -16.60 7.53
N LEU A 202 15.44 -17.80 7.02
CA LEU A 202 14.09 -18.32 6.88
C LEU A 202 13.44 -18.61 8.24
N SER A 203 14.20 -19.16 9.19
CA SER A 203 13.73 -19.35 10.57
C SER A 203 13.32 -18.02 11.23
N SER A 204 14.12 -16.96 11.05
CA SER A 204 13.78 -15.63 11.55
C SER A 204 12.52 -15.04 10.89
N LEU A 205 12.34 -15.26 9.58
CA LEU A 205 11.15 -14.82 8.83
C LEU A 205 9.90 -15.54 9.34
N ARG A 206 9.98 -16.86 9.54
CA ARG A 206 8.91 -17.68 10.11
C ARG A 206 8.48 -17.18 11.49
N LEU A 207 9.43 -16.91 12.38
CA LEU A 207 9.14 -16.41 13.72
C LEU A 207 8.43 -15.05 13.68
N ARG A 208 8.89 -14.15 12.82
CA ARG A 208 8.24 -12.84 12.60
C ARG A 208 6.82 -13.01 12.06
N ALA A 209 6.63 -13.86 11.05
CA ALA A 209 5.32 -14.15 10.46
C ALA A 209 4.35 -14.74 11.49
N SER A 210 4.79 -15.73 12.28
CA SER A 210 3.99 -16.35 13.35
C SER A 210 3.59 -15.33 14.44
N LYS A 211 4.52 -14.46 14.85
CA LYS A 211 4.22 -13.39 15.82
C LYS A 211 3.18 -12.42 15.28
N GLN A 212 3.31 -11.97 14.03
CA GLN A 212 2.36 -11.05 13.41
C GLN A 212 0.98 -11.70 13.18
N LYS A 213 0.95 -12.99 12.79
CA LYS A 213 -0.28 -13.79 12.71
C LYS A 213 -1.01 -13.82 14.05
N ASN A 214 -0.32 -14.16 15.14
CA ASN A 214 -0.95 -14.23 16.46
C ASN A 214 -1.52 -12.88 16.92
N VAL A 215 -0.86 -11.77 16.57
CA VAL A 215 -1.37 -10.42 16.84
C VAL A 215 -2.62 -10.12 16.01
N ARG A 216 -2.62 -10.45 14.70
CA ARG A 216 -3.77 -10.30 13.82
C ARG A 216 -4.98 -11.09 14.34
N ASP A 217 -4.80 -12.37 14.66
CA ASP A 217 -5.86 -13.24 15.16
C ASP A 217 -6.40 -12.76 16.50
N ARG A 218 -5.52 -12.28 17.39
CA ARG A 218 -5.94 -11.66 18.66
C ARG A 218 -6.80 -10.42 18.43
N ASN A 219 -6.42 -9.56 17.49
CA ASN A 219 -7.15 -8.34 17.18
C ASN A 219 -8.52 -8.65 16.56
N LEU A 220 -8.59 -9.61 15.63
CA LEU A 220 -9.84 -10.08 15.05
C LEU A 220 -10.79 -10.61 16.13
N ARG A 221 -10.32 -11.49 17.03
CA ARG A 221 -11.12 -12.00 18.16
C ARG A 221 -11.64 -10.88 19.06
N LYS A 222 -10.80 -9.88 19.35
CA LYS A 222 -11.22 -8.71 20.16
C LYS A 222 -12.31 -7.91 19.47
N GLU A 223 -12.19 -7.68 18.17
CA GLU A 223 -13.17 -6.94 17.38
C GLU A 223 -14.51 -7.69 17.29
N GLU A 224 -14.48 -9.00 17.03
CA GLU A 224 -15.67 -9.86 17.04
C GLU A 224 -16.38 -9.86 18.39
N VAL A 225 -15.62 -9.96 19.49
CA VAL A 225 -16.19 -9.88 20.84
C VAL A 225 -16.79 -8.50 21.10
N LYS A 226 -16.17 -7.42 20.63
CA LYS A 226 -16.72 -6.06 20.75
C LYS A 226 -18.03 -5.92 19.98
N LYS A 227 -18.08 -6.36 18.72
CA LYS A 227 -19.30 -6.36 17.88
C LYS A 227 -20.41 -7.17 18.52
N LYS A 228 -20.14 -8.39 18.97
CA LYS A 228 -21.13 -9.23 19.67
C LYS A 228 -21.64 -8.57 20.95
N LYS A 229 -20.77 -7.92 21.73
CA LYS A 229 -21.19 -7.16 22.93
C LYS A 229 -22.09 -5.99 22.56
N GLU A 230 -21.80 -5.27 21.48
CA GLU A 230 -22.63 -4.17 20.98
C GLU A 230 -23.99 -4.67 20.47
N GLU A 231 -24.02 -5.79 19.72
CA GLU A 231 -25.24 -6.44 19.27
C GLU A 231 -26.11 -6.92 20.43
N ILE A 232 -25.51 -7.58 21.44
CA ILE A 232 -26.24 -8.00 22.64
C ILE A 232 -26.78 -6.78 23.38
N LYS A 233 -25.97 -5.74 23.60
CA LYS A 233 -26.42 -4.49 24.24
C LYS A 233 -27.58 -3.85 23.49
N LYS A 234 -27.50 -3.76 22.16
CA LYS A 234 -28.59 -3.22 21.31
C LYS A 234 -29.86 -4.07 21.41
N ALA A 235 -29.73 -5.39 21.37
CA ALA A 235 -30.87 -6.31 21.48
C ALA A 235 -31.53 -6.21 22.87
N THR A 236 -30.73 -6.14 23.94
CA THR A 236 -31.21 -5.93 25.31
C THR A 236 -31.89 -4.57 25.45
N LEU A 237 -31.31 -3.50 24.90
CA LEU A 237 -31.89 -2.16 24.91
C LEU A 237 -33.24 -2.14 24.17
N LYS A 238 -33.30 -2.74 22.98
CA LYS A 238 -34.53 -2.85 22.20
C LYS A 238 -35.63 -3.57 22.99
N LYS A 239 -35.31 -4.71 23.60
CA LYS A 239 -36.25 -5.46 24.44
C LYS A 239 -36.77 -4.61 25.61
N MET A 240 -35.88 -3.91 26.30
CA MET A 240 -36.25 -3.05 27.43
C MET A 240 -37.13 -1.87 27.05
N ILE A 241 -36.92 -1.29 25.87
CA ILE A 241 -37.72 -0.20 25.33
C ILE A 241 -39.11 -0.70 24.91
N GLU A 242 -39.17 -1.87 24.25
CA GLU A 242 -40.43 -2.53 23.87
C GLU A 242 -41.28 -2.91 25.09
N GLU A 243 -40.67 -3.50 26.13
CA GLU A 243 -41.35 -3.82 27.40
C GLU A 243 -41.91 -2.58 28.11
N ARG A 244 -41.25 -1.43 27.95
CA ARG A 244 -41.68 -0.16 28.53
C ARG A 244 -42.73 0.56 27.68
N GLY A 245 -42.98 0.14 26.45
CA GLY A 245 -43.99 0.74 25.56
C GLY A 245 -43.65 2.17 25.11
N ILE A 246 -42.36 2.54 25.12
CA ILE A 246 -41.90 3.87 24.69
C ILE A 246 -42.08 3.99 23.19
N LYS A 247 -42.70 5.08 22.75
CA LYS A 247 -43.02 5.31 21.34
C LYS A 247 -42.08 6.37 20.76
N PHE A 248 -41.66 6.19 19.51
CA PHE A 248 -40.74 7.09 18.81
C PHE A 248 -41.46 7.79 17.65
N PHE A 249 -41.00 8.99 17.30
CA PHE A 249 -41.48 9.73 16.13
C PHE A 249 -41.09 9.06 14.81
N ASP A 250 -39.87 8.54 14.73
CA ASP A 250 -39.36 7.85 13.54
C ASP A 250 -39.16 6.34 13.80
N LYS A 251 -39.44 5.50 12.78
CA LYS A 251 -39.48 4.03 12.88
C LYS A 251 -38.09 3.35 12.97
N SER A 252 -37.01 4.13 13.03
CA SER A 252 -35.63 3.63 12.85
C SER A 252 -34.64 4.11 13.93
N CYS A 253 -35.10 4.28 15.17
CA CYS A 253 -34.23 4.69 16.30
C CYS A 253 -33.08 3.72 16.61
N TRP A 254 -33.11 2.47 16.14
CA TRP A 254 -32.02 1.50 16.29
C TRP A 254 -31.00 1.49 15.13
N GLU A 255 -31.22 2.28 14.08
CA GLU A 255 -30.34 2.37 12.90
C GLU A 255 -29.42 3.60 12.95
N LEU A 256 -29.83 4.70 13.58
CA LEU A 256 -28.98 5.88 13.78
C LEU A 256 -28.04 5.70 14.97
N HIS A 257 -26.76 5.60 14.68
CA HIS A 257 -25.68 5.57 15.67
C HIS A 257 -25.36 6.95 16.28
N GLU A 258 -25.90 8.02 15.71
CA GLU A 258 -25.65 9.40 16.12
C GLU A 258 -26.96 10.01 16.62
N THR A 259 -27.03 10.24 17.92
CA THR A 259 -28.01 11.17 18.47
C THR A 259 -27.54 12.59 18.16
N VAL A 260 -28.43 13.59 18.29
CA VAL A 260 -28.07 15.02 18.17
C VAL A 260 -26.89 15.40 19.08
N LEU A 261 -26.62 14.59 20.10
CA LEU A 261 -25.63 14.82 21.15
C LEU A 261 -24.46 13.83 21.15
N GLY A 262 -24.43 12.87 20.21
CA GLY A 262 -23.42 11.80 20.17
C GLY A 262 -23.49 10.79 21.34
N GLN A 263 -24.43 10.93 22.27
CA GLN A 263 -24.67 10.04 23.40
C GLN A 263 -25.97 9.24 23.21
N THR A 264 -25.92 7.92 23.43
CA THR A 264 -27.07 7.01 23.31
C THR A 264 -27.58 6.58 24.68
N VAL A 265 -28.86 6.22 24.75
CA VAL A 265 -29.51 5.60 25.93
C VAL A 265 -28.64 4.47 26.48
N GLN A 266 -28.38 4.51 27.78
CA GLN A 266 -27.58 3.51 28.48
C GLN A 266 -28.46 2.61 29.34
N ILE A 267 -27.95 1.40 29.59
CA ILE A 267 -28.55 0.43 30.49
C ILE A 267 -27.77 0.49 31.80
N ASP A 268 -28.45 0.84 32.89
CA ASP A 268 -27.93 0.76 34.25
C ASP A 268 -28.72 -0.28 35.06
N GLY A 269 -28.17 -1.49 35.17
CA GLY A 269 -28.85 -2.62 35.78
C GLY A 269 -30.14 -3.00 35.03
N ASP A 270 -31.28 -2.79 35.68
CA ASP A 270 -32.64 -3.00 35.13
C ASP A 270 -33.29 -1.70 34.65
N HIS A 271 -32.57 -0.58 34.68
CA HIS A 271 -33.09 0.75 34.38
C HIS A 271 -32.45 1.35 33.13
N LEU A 272 -33.20 2.24 32.48
CA LEU A 272 -32.71 3.03 31.36
C LEU A 272 -32.28 4.42 31.83
N VAL A 273 -31.12 4.84 31.35
CA VAL A 273 -30.60 6.19 31.53
C VAL A 273 -30.64 6.89 30.18
N TRP A 274 -31.41 7.98 30.12
CA TRP A 274 -31.67 8.71 28.89
C TRP A 274 -30.87 10.02 28.87
N PRO A 275 -30.24 10.36 27.74
CA PRO A 275 -29.88 11.74 27.49
C PRO A 275 -31.16 12.53 27.25
N VAL A 276 -31.31 13.71 27.85
CA VAL A 276 -32.53 14.54 27.77
C VAL A 276 -32.15 15.97 27.41
N ILE A 277 -32.89 16.58 26.49
CA ILE A 277 -32.72 17.99 26.13
C ILE A 277 -33.79 18.81 26.85
N ILE A 278 -33.37 19.88 27.51
CA ILE A 278 -34.25 20.90 28.06
C ILE A 278 -34.12 22.15 27.19
N LEU A 279 -35.23 22.59 26.62
CA LEU A 279 -35.33 23.78 25.78
C LEU A 279 -35.87 24.95 26.61
N TYR A 280 -35.26 26.12 26.48
CA TYR A 280 -35.70 27.37 27.08
C TYR A 280 -36.05 28.38 25.97
N PRO A 281 -37.29 28.35 25.44
CA PRO A 281 -37.65 29.16 24.28
C PRO A 281 -37.56 30.68 24.53
N GLU A 282 -37.77 31.12 25.78
CA GLU A 282 -37.69 32.54 26.18
C GLU A 282 -36.32 33.15 25.85
N TYR A 283 -35.25 32.38 26.10
CA TYR A 283 -33.87 32.79 25.87
C TYR A 283 -33.22 32.12 24.65
N LYS A 284 -33.97 31.30 23.92
CA LYS A 284 -33.51 30.52 22.76
C LYS A 284 -32.25 29.70 23.05
N THR A 285 -32.16 29.16 24.26
CA THR A 285 -31.05 28.33 24.72
C THR A 285 -31.57 26.94 25.09
N SER A 286 -30.67 25.97 25.22
CA SER A 286 -30.98 24.60 25.57
C SER A 286 -29.88 23.98 26.41
N ASP A 287 -30.26 23.19 27.42
CA ASP A 287 -29.34 22.36 28.19
C ASP A 287 -29.50 20.90 27.82
N VAL A 288 -28.41 20.16 27.99
CA VAL A 288 -28.33 18.73 27.74
C VAL A 288 -28.01 18.01 29.04
N ILE A 289 -28.90 17.13 29.45
CA ILE A 289 -28.68 16.22 30.57
C ILE A 289 -28.17 14.92 29.98
N GLU A 290 -26.90 14.59 30.23
CA GLU A 290 -26.28 13.37 29.71
C GLU A 290 -26.89 12.09 30.31
N ASN A 291 -27.17 12.12 31.62
CA ASN A 291 -27.58 10.95 32.38
C ASN A 291 -28.85 11.20 33.21
N PHE A 292 -30.03 11.09 32.58
CA PHE A 292 -31.31 11.12 33.29
C PHE A 292 -31.80 9.69 33.57
N HIS A 293 -31.70 9.25 34.81
CA HIS A 293 -32.18 7.93 35.23
C HIS A 293 -33.72 7.87 35.25
N GLU A 294 -34.33 6.83 34.66
CA GLU A 294 -35.79 6.75 34.46
C GLU A 294 -36.65 6.86 35.74
N LYS A 295 -36.06 6.54 36.91
CA LYS A 295 -36.74 6.61 38.21
C LYS A 295 -36.63 7.98 38.89
N ASN A 296 -35.73 8.84 38.43
CA ASN A 296 -35.57 10.17 39.02
C ASN A 296 -36.76 11.03 38.60
N THR A 297 -37.15 11.93 39.50
CA THR A 297 -38.22 12.89 39.22
C THR A 297 -37.69 14.12 38.49
N PHE A 298 -38.57 14.81 37.76
CA PHE A 298 -38.19 16.09 37.15
C PHE A 298 -37.84 17.13 38.21
N GLN A 299 -38.48 17.09 39.38
CA GLN A 299 -38.17 18.00 40.48
C GLN A 299 -36.72 17.85 40.94
N GLU A 300 -36.28 16.62 41.26
CA GLU A 300 -34.91 16.34 41.69
C GLU A 300 -33.89 16.78 40.63
N GLN A 301 -34.17 16.53 39.35
CA GLN A 301 -33.26 16.92 38.28
C GLN A 301 -33.22 18.45 38.08
N LEU A 302 -34.35 19.13 38.17
CA LEU A 302 -34.42 20.58 38.08
C LEU A 302 -33.74 21.25 39.28
N ASP A 303 -33.85 20.68 40.48
CA ASP A 303 -33.16 21.18 41.67
C ASP A 303 -31.63 21.14 41.48
N VAL A 304 -31.11 20.11 40.80
CA VAL A 304 -29.67 20.00 40.45
C VAL A 304 -29.29 20.99 39.35
N ILE A 305 -30.09 21.11 38.28
CA ILE A 305 -29.78 22.03 37.16
C ILE A 305 -29.78 23.49 37.62
N PHE A 306 -30.74 23.85 38.46
CA PHE A 306 -30.94 25.22 38.95
C PHE A 306 -30.37 25.42 40.37
N GLU A 307 -29.47 24.56 40.83
CA GLU A 307 -28.74 24.76 42.09
C GLU A 307 -27.94 26.07 42.05
N GLN A 308 -27.35 26.36 40.88
CA GLN A 308 -26.78 27.67 40.56
C GLN A 308 -27.65 28.32 39.48
N PRO A 309 -28.11 29.57 39.67
CA PRO A 309 -28.89 30.26 38.66
C PRO A 309 -28.05 30.43 37.39
N PRO A 310 -28.59 30.10 36.21
CA PRO A 310 -27.84 30.23 34.96
C PRO A 310 -27.48 31.69 34.67
N ASP A 311 -26.32 31.93 34.06
CA ASP A 311 -25.84 33.28 33.73
C ASP A 311 -26.80 34.07 32.83
N TRP A 312 -27.61 33.38 32.02
CA TRP A 312 -28.60 33.98 31.14
C TRP A 312 -29.89 34.43 31.87
N ASP A 313 -30.13 33.96 33.09
CA ASP A 313 -31.30 34.32 33.91
C ASP A 313 -30.95 35.43 34.92
N ALA A 314 -30.61 36.61 34.39
CA ALA A 314 -30.21 37.78 35.20
C ALA A 314 -31.28 38.22 36.22
N GLU A 315 -32.54 37.87 35.99
CA GLU A 315 -33.68 38.20 36.86
C GLU A 315 -34.05 37.06 37.82
N SER A 316 -33.33 35.93 37.79
CA SER A 316 -33.57 34.75 38.63
C SER A 316 -35.02 34.26 38.58
N LYS A 317 -35.64 34.31 37.39
CA LYS A 317 -37.03 33.91 37.15
C LYS A 317 -37.20 32.39 37.14
N TYR A 318 -36.15 31.66 36.76
CA TYR A 318 -36.14 30.21 36.63
C TYR A 318 -35.70 29.57 37.95
N THR A 319 -36.67 29.37 38.84
CA THR A 319 -36.49 28.63 40.09
C THR A 319 -37.20 27.27 39.99
N PRO A 320 -36.75 26.23 40.72
CA PRO A 320 -37.42 24.93 40.69
C PRO A 320 -38.91 25.00 41.04
N THR A 321 -39.33 25.99 41.85
CA THR A 321 -40.74 26.25 42.17
C THR A 321 -41.49 26.97 41.05
N SER A 322 -40.88 27.95 40.40
CA SER A 322 -41.53 28.75 39.34
C SER A 322 -41.55 28.05 37.99
N ILE A 323 -40.65 27.11 37.74
CA ILE A 323 -40.56 26.43 36.44
C ILE A 323 -41.85 25.63 36.13
N VAL A 324 -42.24 25.53 34.87
CA VAL A 324 -43.25 24.59 34.38
C VAL A 324 -42.61 23.82 33.22
N VAL A 325 -42.75 22.50 33.26
CA VAL A 325 -42.18 21.58 32.27
C VAL A 325 -43.30 21.14 31.33
N HIS A 326 -43.01 21.17 30.04
CA HIS A 326 -43.93 20.85 28.97
C HIS A 326 -43.29 19.88 27.97
N TYR A 327 -44.10 19.12 27.26
CA TYR A 327 -43.68 18.43 26.03
C TYR A 327 -44.68 18.70 24.90
N GLU A 328 -44.24 18.51 23.67
CA GLU A 328 -45.04 18.66 22.46
C GLU A 328 -45.43 17.28 21.91
N ASP A 329 -46.72 17.05 21.63
CA ASP A 329 -47.22 15.85 20.95
C ASP A 329 -47.02 15.95 19.42
N VAL A 330 -47.25 14.86 18.69
CA VAL A 330 -47.16 14.74 17.23
C VAL A 330 -48.01 15.79 16.50
N ASP A 331 -49.14 16.17 17.09
CA ASP A 331 -50.05 17.18 16.53
C ASP A 331 -49.61 18.62 16.84
N GLY A 332 -48.44 18.82 17.45
CA GLY A 332 -47.94 20.13 17.89
C GLY A 332 -48.66 20.67 19.14
N LYS A 333 -49.36 19.81 19.89
CA LYS A 333 -50.06 20.20 21.13
C LYS A 333 -49.14 20.09 22.33
N ILE A 334 -49.25 21.05 23.25
CA ILE A 334 -48.44 21.05 24.46
C ILE A 334 -49.15 20.36 25.60
N HIS A 335 -48.42 19.49 26.30
CA HIS A 335 -48.85 18.81 27.51
C HIS A 335 -47.99 19.23 28.69
N VAL A 336 -48.63 19.51 29.84
CA VAL A 336 -47.94 19.89 31.08
C VAL A 336 -47.46 18.62 31.79
N VAL A 337 -46.17 18.59 32.14
CA VAL A 337 -45.56 17.51 32.92
C VAL A 337 -45.62 17.83 34.40
N ASN A 338 -46.11 16.89 35.21
CA ASN A 338 -46.01 17.00 36.66
C ASN A 338 -44.56 16.78 37.10
N LYS A 339 -43.98 17.74 37.83
CA LYS A 339 -42.58 17.69 38.29
C LYS A 339 -42.28 16.51 39.21
N ASN A 340 -43.28 16.03 39.94
CA ASN A 340 -43.13 14.88 40.84
C ASN A 340 -43.21 13.53 40.09
N SER A 341 -43.56 13.54 38.80
CA SER A 341 -43.52 12.34 37.98
C SER A 341 -42.08 11.96 37.66
N THR A 342 -41.84 10.67 37.48
CA THR A 342 -40.55 10.17 37.01
C THR A 342 -40.44 10.28 35.49
N LEU A 343 -39.22 10.37 34.96
CA LEU A 343 -39.01 10.36 33.51
C LEU A 343 -39.65 9.13 32.85
N GLY A 344 -39.47 7.95 33.44
CA GLY A 344 -40.04 6.71 32.93
C GLY A 344 -41.57 6.70 32.89
N SER A 345 -42.25 7.46 33.74
CA SER A 345 -43.71 7.62 33.68
C SER A 345 -44.13 8.51 32.51
N VAL A 346 -43.41 9.61 32.27
CA VAL A 346 -43.72 10.56 31.20
C VAL A 346 -43.43 9.95 29.82
N LEU A 347 -42.34 9.21 29.68
CA LEU A 347 -42.01 8.49 28.44
C LEU A 347 -43.05 7.43 28.03
N LYS A 348 -43.89 6.99 28.98
CA LYS A 348 -44.99 6.03 28.76
C LYS A 348 -46.31 6.69 28.40
N GLU A 349 -46.42 8.02 28.46
CA GLU A 349 -47.67 8.69 28.19
C GLU A 349 -48.17 8.44 26.74
N PRO A 350 -49.48 8.37 26.51
CA PRO A 350 -50.03 8.02 25.20
C PRO A 350 -49.56 8.95 24.07
N HIS A 351 -49.43 10.24 24.41
CA HIS A 351 -49.09 11.39 23.58
C HIS A 351 -47.60 11.68 23.54
N PHE A 352 -46.80 11.09 24.42
CA PHE A 352 -45.36 11.33 24.39
C PHE A 352 -44.69 10.49 23.31
N ARG A 353 -43.78 11.10 22.55
CA ARG A 353 -42.97 10.45 21.52
C ARG A 353 -41.54 10.95 21.61
N VAL A 354 -40.58 10.04 21.58
CA VAL A 354 -39.16 10.39 21.57
C VAL A 354 -38.73 10.71 20.13
N ASP A 355 -38.13 11.88 19.93
CA ASP A 355 -37.51 12.29 18.68
C ASP A 355 -35.98 12.10 18.75
N GLY A 356 -35.34 11.71 17.65
CA GLY A 356 -33.88 11.64 17.54
C GLY A 356 -33.12 10.85 18.63
N ASN A 357 -33.76 9.86 19.27
CA ASN A 357 -33.25 9.09 20.42
C ASN A 357 -33.01 9.90 21.71
N THR A 358 -33.54 11.12 21.80
CA THR A 358 -33.32 12.01 22.93
C THR A 358 -34.62 12.72 23.27
N PRO A 359 -35.28 12.36 24.39
CA PRO A 359 -36.45 13.08 24.88
C PRO A 359 -36.16 14.58 25.03
N SER A 360 -37.06 15.40 24.49
CA SER A 360 -37.00 16.86 24.60
C SER A 360 -38.13 17.36 25.49
N PHE A 361 -37.82 18.30 26.36
CA PHE A 361 -38.79 18.99 27.21
C PHE A 361 -38.61 20.49 27.10
N ILE A 362 -39.72 21.22 27.13
CA ILE A 362 -39.76 22.67 27.06
C ILE A 362 -39.99 23.21 28.47
N VAL A 363 -39.15 24.16 28.90
CA VAL A 363 -39.17 24.71 30.25
C VAL A 363 -39.40 26.23 30.23
N HIS A 364 -40.38 26.67 31.02
CA HIS A 364 -40.75 28.08 31.18
C HIS A 364 -40.85 28.47 32.65
N ALA A 365 -40.55 29.73 32.98
CA ALA A 365 -40.89 30.29 34.28
C ALA A 365 -42.37 30.70 34.33
N LYS A 366 -43.09 30.27 35.37
CA LYS A 366 -44.48 30.63 35.65
C LYS A 366 -44.57 32.16 35.80
N GLU A 367 -45.64 32.74 35.25
CA GLU A 367 -45.97 34.17 35.30
C GLU A 367 -45.18 35.11 34.38
N THR A 368 -44.25 34.63 33.55
CA THR A 368 -43.58 35.48 32.54
C THR A 368 -44.49 35.81 31.36
N GLU A 369 -44.24 36.95 30.71
CA GLU A 369 -44.94 37.29 29.46
C GLU A 369 -44.65 36.28 28.35
N ALA A 370 -43.46 35.69 28.34
CA ALA A 370 -43.08 34.63 27.41
C ALA A 370 -43.96 33.39 27.60
N TYR A 371 -44.22 32.98 28.86
CA TYR A 371 -45.12 31.87 29.15
C TYR A 371 -46.56 32.14 28.67
N LYS A 372 -47.07 33.36 28.85
CA LYS A 372 -48.40 33.76 28.35
C LYS A 372 -48.47 33.77 26.82
N LYS A 373 -47.42 34.28 26.15
CA LYS A 373 -47.31 34.28 24.69
C LYS A 373 -47.20 32.86 24.12
N PHE A 374 -46.46 31.99 24.81
CA PHE A 374 -46.33 30.58 24.48
C PHE A 374 -47.69 29.88 24.56
N LEU A 375 -48.41 29.99 25.68
CA LEU A 375 -49.75 29.41 25.79
C LEU A 375 -50.74 29.95 24.73
N ASN A 376 -50.65 31.22 24.35
CA ASN A 376 -51.50 31.80 23.31
C ASN A 376 -51.14 31.34 21.88
N HIS A 377 -49.93 30.82 21.66
CA HIS A 377 -49.51 30.32 20.34
C HIS A 377 -50.02 28.90 20.08
N TYR A 378 -50.32 28.16 21.14
CA TYR A 378 -50.66 26.73 21.10
C TYR A 378 -52.07 26.39 21.63
N ASN A 379 -52.81 27.39 22.14
CA ASN A 379 -54.27 27.36 22.31
C ASN A 379 -54.95 27.86 21.05
#